data_AF-A0A8X7QZE8-F1
#
_entry.id   AF-A0A8X7QZE8-F1
#
_cell.length_a   1.000
_cell.length_b   1.000
_cell.length_c   1.000
_cell.angle_alpha   90.00
_cell.angle_beta   90.00
_cell.angle_gamma   90.00
#
_symmetry.space_group_name_H-M   'P 1'
#
loop_
_entity.id
_entity.type
_entity.pdbx_description
1 polymer ?
#
loop_
_entity_poly.entity_id
_entity_poly.type
_entity_poly.pdbx_seq_one_letter_code
_entity_poly.pdbx_strand_id
1 'polypeptide(L)'
;MAFNATPYVIAFHDEIFYLTTWNCLLRQGTNNNNKFVYDVQMYKAGPRLIPRCGQIRIWTATIEGIYFARDLDTPPVLALRWIEK
;
A
#
# COMPACT_ATOMS: atom_id res chain seq x y z
N MET A 1 -15.74 7.55 -2.23
CA MET A 1 -15.36 7.75 -0.82
C MET A 1 -14.15 8.68 -0.81
N ALA A 2 -14.22 9.82 -0.13
CA ALA A 2 -13.09 10.73 0.02
C ALA A 2 -12.43 10.48 1.38
N PHE A 3 -11.13 10.16 1.37
CA PHE A 3 -10.36 9.97 2.59
C PHE A 3 -9.70 11.31 2.95
N ASN A 4 -10.19 11.98 4.01
CA ASN A 4 -9.76 13.34 4.39
C ASN A 4 -8.42 13.40 5.15
N ALA A 5 -7.66 12.32 5.22
CA ALA A 5 -6.37 12.30 5.90
C ALA A 5 -5.25 12.74 4.97
N THR A 6 -4.25 13.45 5.51
CA THR A 6 -3.04 13.79 4.76
C THR A 6 -2.31 12.50 4.35
N PRO A 7 -2.05 12.28 3.05
CA PRO A 7 -1.38 11.06 2.60
C PRO A 7 0.09 11.05 3.01
N TYR A 8 0.60 9.88 3.40
CA TYR A 8 2.05 9.65 3.51
C TYR A 8 2.57 9.18 2.16
N VAL A 9 3.48 9.96 1.55
CA VAL A 9 4.01 9.70 0.21
C VAL A 9 5.38 9.06 0.31
N ILE A 10 5.52 7.86 -0.25
CA ILE A 10 6.79 7.16 -0.39
C ILE A 10 7.14 7.15 -1.87
N ALA A 11 8.25 7.81 -2.23
CA ALA A 11 8.79 7.83 -3.57
C ALA A 11 10.08 7.01 -3.62
N PHE A 12 10.21 6.15 -4.62
CA PHE A 12 11.39 5.33 -4.87
C PHE A 12 11.51 5.07 -6.38
N HIS A 13 12.66 4.56 -6.81
CA HIS A 13 12.86 4.07 -8.16
C HIS A 13 13.12 2.57 -8.15
N ASP A 14 12.86 1.93 -9.29
CA ASP A 14 13.23 0.53 -9.48
C ASP A 14 14.75 0.40 -9.63
N GLU A 15 15.30 -0.66 -9.04
CA GLU A 15 16.65 -1.13 -9.28
C GLU A 15 16.61 -2.23 -10.35
N ILE A 16 17.53 -2.17 -11.32
CA ILE A 16 17.52 -3.08 -12.48
C ILE A 16 18.03 -4.47 -12.08
N PHE A 17 19.07 -4.53 -11.25
CA PHE A 17 19.72 -5.78 -10.86
C PHE A 17 19.05 -6.45 -9.65
N TYR A 18 18.49 -5.66 -8.73
CA TYR A 18 17.80 -6.15 -7.54
C TYR A 18 16.33 -5.77 -7.64
N LEU A 19 15.46 -6.75 -7.87
CA LEU A 19 14.03 -6.49 -8.06
C LEU A 19 13.43 -5.75 -6.86
N THR A 20 13.09 -4.48 -7.06
CA THR A 20 12.51 -3.65 -5.99
C THR A 20 11.17 -4.22 -5.53
N THR A 21 11.11 -4.53 -4.23
CA THR A 21 9.88 -4.86 -3.51
C THR A 21 9.69 -3.89 -2.37
N TRP A 22 8.49 -3.34 -2.25
CA TRP A 22 8.12 -2.48 -1.16
C TRP A 22 6.95 -3.07 -0.40
N ASN A 23 7.21 -3.39 0.86
CA ASN A 23 6.23 -3.90 1.79
C ASN A 23 6.00 -2.84 2.88
N CYS A 24 4.74 -2.58 3.21
CA CYS A 24 4.38 -1.70 4.30
C CYS A 24 3.63 -2.49 5.36
N LEU A 25 4.11 -2.40 6.60
CA LEU A 25 3.45 -2.98 7.76
C LEU A 25 2.37 -2.02 8.26
N LEU A 26 1.13 -2.30 7.88
CA LEU A 26 -0.04 -1.56 8.34
C LEU A 26 -0.48 -2.11 9.70
N ARG A 27 -0.72 -1.21 10.65
CA ARG A 27 -1.21 -1.55 11.98
C ARG A 27 -2.45 -0.72 12.29
N GLN A 28 -3.41 -1.35 12.92
CA GLN A 28 -4.63 -0.71 13.36
C GLN A 28 -4.94 -1.16 14.80
N GLY A 29 -5.28 -0.18 15.63
CA GLY A 29 -5.48 -0.38 17.06
C GLY A 29 -5.39 0.93 17.83
N THR A 30 -5.91 0.94 19.07
CA THR A 30 -5.62 2.02 20.02
C THR A 30 -4.20 1.88 20.56
N ASN A 31 -3.60 2.96 21.06
CA ASN A 31 -2.17 3.13 21.38
C ASN A 31 -1.40 1.93 22.00
N ASN A 32 -2.09 1.02 22.71
CA ASN A 32 -1.46 -0.15 23.35
C ASN A 32 -1.89 -1.51 22.79
N ASN A 33 -2.82 -1.54 21.83
CA ASN A 33 -3.45 -2.75 21.29
C ASN A 33 -3.46 -2.69 19.75
N ASN A 34 -2.28 -2.84 19.12
CA ASN A 34 -2.14 -3.07 17.66
C ASN A 34 -2.66 -4.47 17.29
N LYS A 35 -3.94 -4.72 17.56
CA LYS A 35 -4.59 -6.02 17.39
C LYS A 35 -4.64 -6.46 15.95
N PHE A 36 -4.67 -5.52 15.01
CA PHE A 36 -4.77 -5.80 13.60
C PHE A 36 -3.47 -5.39 12.91
N VAL A 37 -2.81 -6.36 12.27
CA VAL A 37 -1.53 -6.14 11.59
C VAL A 37 -1.57 -6.80 10.22
N TYR A 38 -1.13 -6.06 9.21
CA TYR A 38 -0.98 -6.56 7.85
C TYR A 38 0.36 -6.15 7.27
N ASP A 39 1.12 -7.14 6.81
CA ASP A 39 2.27 -6.91 5.94
C ASP A 39 1.78 -6.90 4.48
N VAL A 40 1.64 -5.70 3.91
CA VAL A 40 1.10 -5.53 2.55
C VAL A 40 2.23 -5.28 1.58
N GLN A 41 2.33 -6.12 0.56
CA GLN A 41 3.19 -5.86 -0.59
C GLN A 41 2.58 -4.75 -1.46
N MET A 42 2.96 -3.52 -1.15
CA MET A 42 2.49 -2.32 -1.83
C MET A 42 2.99 -2.27 -3.28
N TYR A 43 4.19 -2.78 -3.51
CA TYR A 43 4.85 -2.77 -4.80
C TYR A 43 5.81 -3.96 -5.00
N LYS A 44 5.86 -4.47 -6.24
CA LYS A 44 6.85 -5.42 -6.73
C LYS A 44 7.10 -5.14 -8.20
N ALA A 45 8.34 -4.84 -8.57
CA ALA A 45 8.73 -4.53 -9.95
C ALA A 45 8.42 -5.71 -10.91
N GLY A 46 8.66 -6.94 -10.43
CA GLY A 46 8.59 -8.17 -11.22
C GLY A 46 9.85 -8.35 -12.09
N PRO A 47 10.09 -9.56 -12.64
CA PRO A 47 11.29 -9.83 -13.46
C PRO A 47 11.16 -9.13 -14.82
N ARG A 48 11.55 -7.85 -14.88
CA ARG A 48 11.52 -7.05 -16.11
C ARG A 48 12.83 -6.30 -16.27
N LEU A 49 13.28 -6.20 -17.52
CA LEU A 49 14.44 -5.41 -17.91
C LEU A 49 14.14 -3.91 -17.97
N ILE A 50 12.86 -3.53 -18.07
CA ILE A 50 12.42 -2.14 -18.16
C ILE A 50 11.76 -1.75 -16.83
N PRO A 51 12.31 -0.76 -16.10
CA PRO A 51 11.74 -0.29 -14.84
C PRO A 51 10.36 0.34 -15.06
N ARG A 52 9.50 0.27 -14.04
CA ARG A 52 8.18 0.87 -14.11
C ARG A 52 8.28 2.36 -13.80
N CYS A 53 8.06 3.20 -14.81
CA CYS A 53 8.06 4.65 -14.65
C CYS A 53 6.65 5.18 -14.39
N GLY A 54 6.56 6.27 -13.60
CA GLY A 54 5.33 7.05 -13.42
C GLY A 54 4.17 6.32 -12.75
N GLN A 55 4.43 5.20 -12.05
CA GLN A 55 3.38 4.48 -11.34
C GLN A 55 3.07 5.15 -10.01
N ILE A 56 1.81 5.50 -9.81
CA ILE A 56 1.26 5.84 -8.50
C ILE A 56 0.58 4.58 -7.97
N ARG A 57 0.59 4.39 -6.65
CA ARG A 57 -0.21 3.36 -5.98
C ARG A 57 -0.72 3.92 -4.68
N ILE A 58 -2.03 3.86 -4.48
CA ILE A 58 -2.66 4.45 -3.32
C ILE A 58 -3.22 3.32 -2.48
N TRP A 59 -2.72 3.21 -1.26
CA TRP A 59 -3.17 2.25 -0.27
C TRP A 59 -3.77 3.01 0.89
N THR A 60 -5.04 2.74 1.18
CA THR A 60 -5.78 3.45 2.23
C THR A 60 -6.20 2.46 3.31
N ALA A 61 -5.59 2.57 4.48
CA ALA A 61 -5.99 1.82 5.67
C ALA A 61 -7.13 2.58 6.37
N THR A 62 -8.28 1.93 6.51
CA THR A 62 -9.48 2.48 7.14
C THR A 62 -9.91 1.60 8.31
N ILE A 63 -10.97 1.98 9.02
CA ILE A 63 -11.52 1.13 10.07
C ILE A 63 -12.05 -0.20 9.51
N GLU A 64 -12.70 -0.15 8.34
CA GLU A 64 -13.36 -1.28 7.69
C GLU A 64 -12.40 -2.24 6.99
N GLY A 65 -11.25 -1.74 6.55
CA GLY A 65 -10.29 -2.53 5.77
C GLY A 65 -9.24 -1.70 5.06
N ILE A 66 -8.47 -2.38 4.22
CA ILE A 66 -7.37 -1.81 3.44
C ILE A 66 -7.83 -1.77 1.98
N TYR A 67 -7.89 -0.56 1.43
CA TYR A 67 -8.31 -0.29 0.06
C TYR A 67 -7.12 0.01 -0.84
N PHE A 68 -7.24 -0.32 -2.12
CA PHE A 68 -6.21 -0.10 -3.14
C PHE A 68 -6.78 0.64 -4.35
N ALA A 69 -6.05 1.65 -4.83
CA ALA A 69 -6.23 2.25 -6.15
C ALA A 69 -4.91 2.27 -6.91
N ARG A 70 -4.99 2.06 -8.23
CA ARG A 70 -3.83 2.00 -9.12
C ARG A 70 -3.34 3.38 -9.56
N ASP A 71 -4.16 4.41 -9.42
CA ASP A 71 -3.83 5.80 -9.76
C ASP A 71 -4.82 6.72 -9.03
N LEU A 72 -4.75 8.02 -9.30
CA LEU A 72 -5.58 9.04 -8.67
C LEU A 72 -7.02 9.07 -9.20
N ASP A 73 -7.24 8.58 -10.43
CA ASP A 73 -8.52 8.67 -11.12
C ASP A 73 -9.37 7.41 -10.92
N THR A 74 -8.73 6.30 -10.57
CA THR A 74 -9.38 5.02 -10.33
C THR A 74 -9.96 4.97 -8.92
N PRO A 75 -11.26 4.64 -8.75
CA PRO A 75 -11.85 4.51 -7.44
C PRO A 75 -11.19 3.36 -6.64
N PRO A 76 -10.88 3.58 -5.35
CA PRO A 76 -10.26 2.56 -4.52
C PRO A 76 -11.22 1.38 -4.26
N VAL A 77 -10.69 0.17 -4.38
CA VAL A 77 -11.42 -1.08 -4.12
C VAL A 77 -10.92 -1.74 -2.84
N LEU A 78 -11.81 -2.44 -2.12
CA LEU A 78 -11.42 -3.19 -0.93
C LEU A 78 -10.46 -4.32 -1.33
N ALA A 79 -9.21 -4.22 -0.89
CA ALA A 79 -8.16 -5.16 -1.24
C ALA A 79 -7.98 -6.23 -0.16
N LEU A 80 -7.97 -5.83 1.11
CA LEU A 80 -7.79 -6.71 2.26
C LEU A 80 -8.72 -6.29 3.40
N ARG A 81 -9.21 -7.27 4.16
CA ARG A 81 -9.92 -7.06 5.43
C ARG A 81 -8.97 -7.31 6.58
N TRP A 82 -9.06 -6.53 7.64
CA TRP A 82 -8.22 -6.70 8.83
C TRP A 82 -8.33 -8.10 9.43
N ILE A 83 -7.18 -8.65 9.84
CA ILE A 83 -7.07 -9.90 10.58
C ILE A 83 -6.54 -9.56 11.96
N GLU A 84 -7.19 -10.13 12.97
CA GLU A 84 -6.69 -10.07 14.33
C GLU A 84 -5.42 -10.94 14.40
N LYS A 85 -4.38 -10.41 15.03
CA LYS A 85 -3.12 -11.10 15.24
C LYS A 85 -3.15 -11.95 16.50
#